data_AF-A0A8T0UTD3-F1
#
_entry.id   AF-A0A8T0UTD3-F1
#
_cell.length_a   1.000
_cell.length_b   1.000
_cell.length_c   1.000
_cell.angle_alpha   90.00
_cell.angle_beta   90.00
_cell.angle_gamma   90.00
#
_symmetry.space_group_name_H-M   'P 1'
#
loop_
_entity.id
_entity.type
_entity.pdbx_description
1 polymer ?
#
loop_
_entity_poly.entity_id
_entity_poly.type
_entity_poly.pdbx_seq_one_letter_code
_entity_poly.pdbx_strand_id
1 'polypeptide(L)'
;MLFRKANQDVHMKGYTIPEGWTVMICPLATHLNPITYTDPNIFNPWRWKDISEPVGGSKDFLVFGLGLRSCLGADFAKLQIATFLHCLVINYRWEVVNGGDMVLSPVLSFPNGFHVKLIKKT
;
A
#
# COMPACT_ATOMS: atom_id res chain seq x y z
N MET A 1 -1.23 -1.71 -9.79
CA MET A 1 -0.58 -2.86 -10.47
C MET A 1 0.82 -2.46 -10.89
N LEU A 2 1.78 -3.40 -10.91
CA LEU A 2 3.12 -3.18 -11.46
C LEU A 2 3.33 -4.10 -12.65
N PHE A 3 3.79 -3.56 -13.78
CA PHE A 3 4.04 -4.34 -15.00
C PHE A 3 5.54 -4.48 -15.26
N ARG A 4 5.94 -5.65 -15.76
CA ARG A 4 7.29 -5.96 -16.23
C ARG A 4 7.20 -6.74 -17.54
N LYS A 5 8.24 -6.69 -18.36
CA LYS A 5 8.39 -7.54 -19.55
C LYS A 5 9.53 -8.53 -19.29
N ALA A 6 9.32 -9.79 -19.63
CA ALA A 6 10.38 -10.79 -19.63
C ALA A 6 11.34 -10.51 -20.80
N ASN A 7 12.62 -10.27 -20.52
CA ASN A 7 13.64 -10.00 -21.53
C ASN A 7 14.31 -11.28 -22.05
N GLN A 8 14.00 -12.42 -21.43
CA GLN A 8 14.45 -13.76 -21.79
C GLN A 8 13.49 -14.75 -21.12
N ASP A 9 13.55 -16.03 -21.48
CA ASP A 9 12.80 -17.08 -20.80
C ASP A 9 13.19 -17.14 -19.31
N VAL A 10 12.18 -17.19 -18.43
CA VAL A 10 12.36 -17.27 -16.98
C VAL A 10 11.70 -18.54 -16.44
N HIS A 11 12.49 -19.41 -15.82
CA HIS A 11 11.99 -20.59 -15.13
C HIS A 11 11.81 -20.31 -13.63
N MET A 12 10.58 -20.46 -13.12
CA MET A 12 10.27 -20.21 -11.72
C MET A 12 9.19 -21.15 -11.20
N LYS A 13 9.46 -21.84 -10.08
CA LYS A 13 8.52 -22.75 -9.39
C LYS A 13 7.85 -23.78 -10.34
N GLY A 14 8.59 -24.30 -11.32
CA GLY A 14 8.10 -25.28 -12.29
C GLY A 14 7.38 -24.68 -13.51
N TYR A 15 7.25 -23.36 -13.59
CA TYR A 15 6.67 -22.65 -14.74
C TYR A 15 7.76 -21.96 -15.58
N THR A 16 7.52 -21.85 -16.88
CA THR A 16 8.32 -21.03 -17.80
C THR A 16 7.51 -19.80 -18.21
N ILE A 17 8.07 -18.61 -17.96
CA ILE A 17 7.57 -17.35 -18.50
C ILE A 17 8.40 -17.04 -19.75
N PRO A 18 7.81 -17.12 -20.96
CA PRO A 18 8.57 -16.91 -22.19
C PRO A 18 9.07 -15.47 -22.33
N GLU A 19 10.16 -15.30 -23.08
CA GLU A 19 10.64 -14.01 -23.53
C GLU A 19 9.51 -13.20 -24.19
N GLY A 20 9.49 -11.90 -23.92
CA GLY A 20 8.53 -10.97 -24.51
C GLY A 20 7.22 -10.87 -23.74
N TRP A 21 6.90 -11.82 -22.86
CA TRP A 21 5.65 -11.80 -22.08
C TRP A 21 5.61 -10.65 -21.08
N THR A 22 4.41 -10.08 -20.89
CA THR A 22 4.16 -9.10 -19.85
C THR A 22 3.74 -9.79 -18.56
N VAL A 23 4.47 -9.52 -17.48
CA VAL A 23 4.17 -10.00 -16.13
C VAL A 23 3.52 -8.88 -15.34
N MET A 24 2.34 -9.16 -14.81
CA MET A 24 1.60 -8.26 -13.92
C MET A 24 1.78 -8.72 -12.47
N ILE A 25 2.39 -7.86 -11.66
CA ILE A 25 2.53 -8.04 -10.22
C ILE A 25 1.37 -7.31 -9.54
N CYS A 26 0.67 -8.03 -8.65
CA CYS A 26 -0.47 -7.53 -7.90
C CYS A 26 -0.11 -7.38 -6.40
N PRO A 27 0.36 -6.19 -5.94
CA PRO A 27 0.66 -5.96 -4.52
C PRO A 27 -0.53 -6.25 -3.60
N LEU A 28 -1.77 -5.98 -4.05
CA LEU A 28 -2.98 -6.23 -3.26
C LEU A 28 -3.10 -7.70 -2.84
N ALA A 29 -2.78 -8.62 -3.75
CA ALA A 29 -2.80 -10.07 -3.45
C ALA A 29 -1.75 -10.44 -2.38
N THR A 30 -0.58 -9.79 -2.39
CA THR A 30 0.44 -9.97 -1.36
C THR A 30 0.00 -9.38 -0.01
N HIS A 31 -0.53 -8.16 -0.02
CA HIS A 31 -0.95 -7.44 1.20
C HIS A 31 -2.16 -8.06 1.89
N LEU A 32 -3.01 -8.77 1.15
CA LEU A 32 -4.19 -9.45 1.68
C LEU A 32 -3.98 -10.97 1.86
N ASN A 33 -2.75 -11.47 1.77
CA ASN A 33 -2.47 -12.90 1.89
C ASN A 33 -2.63 -13.38 3.36
N PRO A 34 -3.59 -14.27 3.69
CA PRO A 34 -3.82 -14.75 5.05
C PRO A 34 -2.70 -15.65 5.57
N ILE A 35 -1.84 -16.20 4.70
CA ILE A 35 -0.66 -16.97 5.11
C ILE A 35 0.41 -16.05 5.71
N THR A 36 0.49 -14.81 5.19
CA THR A 36 1.47 -13.81 5.61
C THR A 36 0.94 -12.96 6.76
N TYR A 37 -0.36 -12.61 6.73
CA TYR A 37 -0.96 -11.66 7.64
C TYR A 37 -2.19 -12.26 8.33
N THR A 38 -2.17 -12.32 9.66
CA THR A 38 -3.37 -12.59 10.47
C THR A 38 -4.41 -11.49 10.23
N ASP A 39 -5.65 -11.89 10.00
CA ASP A 39 -6.78 -10.99 9.71
C ASP A 39 -6.43 -9.89 8.69
N PRO A 40 -6.12 -10.27 7.43
CA PRO A 40 -5.59 -9.33 6.44
C PRO A 40 -6.58 -8.21 6.09
N ASN A 41 -7.88 -8.47 6.24
CA ASN A 41 -8.96 -7.52 5.95
C ASN A 41 -9.27 -6.57 7.12
N ILE A 42 -8.67 -6.79 8.30
CA ILE A 42 -8.89 -5.93 9.47
C ILE A 42 -7.81 -4.83 9.51
N PHE A 43 -8.26 -3.58 9.60
CA PHE A 43 -7.37 -2.45 9.85
C PHE A 43 -6.83 -2.52 11.29
N ASN A 44 -5.62 -3.08 11.43
CA ASN A 44 -4.92 -3.21 12.72
C ASN A 44 -3.49 -2.65 12.62
N PRO A 45 -3.27 -1.37 13.01
CA PRO A 45 -1.95 -0.77 13.03
C PRO A 45 -0.96 -1.48 13.98
N TRP A 46 -1.46 -2.12 15.05
CA TRP A 46 -0.62 -2.76 16.06
C TRP A 46 0.14 -3.98 15.55
N ARG A 47 -0.26 -4.55 14.40
CA ARG A 47 0.50 -5.65 13.77
C ARG A 47 1.95 -5.27 13.49
N TRP A 48 2.26 -3.99 13.37
CA TRP A 48 3.60 -3.48 13.03
C TRP A 48 4.41 -3.01 14.24
N LYS A 49 3.86 -3.02 15.45
CA LYS A 49 4.46 -2.35 16.62
C LYS A 49 5.89 -2.84 16.93
N ASP A 50 6.10 -4.14 16.86
CA ASP A 50 7.37 -4.80 17.21
C ASP A 50 8.09 -5.37 15.97
N ILE A 51 7.69 -4.92 14.77
CA ILE A 51 8.27 -5.34 13.50
C ILE A 51 9.13 -4.19 12.97
N SER A 52 10.43 -4.41 12.88
CA SER A 52 11.32 -3.44 12.22
C SER A 52 11.08 -3.44 10.71
N GLU A 53 11.14 -2.25 10.10
CA GLU A 53 11.11 -2.16 8.65
C GLU A 53 12.40 -2.76 8.08
N PRO A 54 12.32 -3.76 7.19
CA PRO A 54 13.51 -4.37 6.62
C PRO A 54 14.24 -3.39 5.70
N VAL A 55 15.57 -3.32 5.86
CA VAL A 55 16.44 -2.51 5.00
C VAL A 55 16.31 -3.00 3.56
N GLY A 56 15.87 -2.12 2.66
CA GLY A 56 15.66 -2.45 1.24
C GLY A 56 14.27 -2.98 0.89
N GLY A 57 13.33 -3.02 1.85
CA GLY A 57 11.93 -3.41 1.65
C GLY A 57 11.66 -4.91 1.86
N SER A 58 10.39 -5.30 1.74
CA SER A 58 9.94 -6.69 1.93
C SER A 58 9.18 -7.21 0.71
N LYS A 59 9.42 -8.48 0.35
CA LYS A 59 8.61 -9.19 -0.67
C LYS A 59 7.15 -9.34 -0.25
N ASP A 60 6.90 -9.31 1.06
CA ASP A 60 5.57 -9.47 1.66
C ASP A 60 4.86 -8.12 1.79
N PHE A 61 5.57 -7.00 1.70
CA PHE A 61 5.01 -5.65 1.80
C PHE A 61 5.52 -4.71 0.69
N LEU A 62 4.86 -4.79 -0.47
CA LEU A 62 5.26 -4.12 -1.72
C LEU A 62 4.65 -2.72 -1.94
N VAL A 63 4.36 -1.94 -0.89
CA VAL A 63 3.62 -0.66 -1.03
C VAL A 63 4.39 0.39 -1.85
N PHE A 64 5.72 0.39 -1.74
CA PHE A 64 6.62 1.26 -2.50
C PHE A 64 7.41 0.50 -3.58
N GLY A 65 6.94 -0.69 -3.97
CA GLY A 65 7.70 -1.60 -4.83
C GLY A 65 8.91 -2.22 -4.11
N LEU A 66 9.82 -2.80 -4.90
CA LEU A 66 11.01 -3.49 -4.40
C LEU A 66 12.15 -3.44 -5.44
N GLY A 67 13.38 -3.54 -4.96
CA GLY A 67 14.58 -3.62 -5.80
C GLY A 67 14.96 -2.30 -6.48
N LEU A 68 15.61 -2.38 -7.64
CA LEU A 68 16.15 -1.22 -8.37
C LEU A 68 15.12 -0.18 -8.80
N ARG A 69 13.83 -0.52 -8.76
CA ARG A 69 12.71 0.38 -9.11
C ARG A 69 11.78 0.60 -7.91
N SER A 70 12.29 0.49 -6.69
CA SER A 70 11.58 0.97 -5.51
C SER A 70 11.32 2.48 -5.63
N CYS A 71 10.26 2.95 -4.98
CA CYS A 71 9.88 4.35 -5.02
C CYS A 71 10.95 5.21 -4.34
N LEU A 72 11.62 6.08 -5.10
CA LEU A 72 12.59 7.04 -4.56
C LEU A 72 11.93 8.04 -3.59
N GLY A 73 10.62 8.25 -3.70
CA GLY A 73 9.83 9.10 -2.81
C GLY A 73 9.26 8.38 -1.58
N ALA A 74 9.66 7.13 -1.29
CA ALA A 74 9.07 6.36 -0.19
C ALA A 74 9.22 7.08 1.17
N ASP A 75 10.43 7.54 1.49
CA ASP A 75 10.69 8.20 2.78
C ASP A 75 10.06 9.60 2.82
N PHE A 76 10.04 10.32 1.70
CA PHE A 76 9.33 11.58 1.58
C PHE A 76 7.82 11.41 1.83
N ALA A 77 7.20 10.40 1.22
CA ALA A 77 5.78 10.11 1.40
C ALA A 77 5.45 9.70 2.84
N LYS A 78 6.30 8.86 3.48
CA LYS A 78 6.15 8.51 4.89
C LYS A 78 6.22 9.74 5.79
N LEU A 79 7.20 10.63 5.57
CA LEU A 79 7.34 11.88 6.31
C LEU A 79 6.10 12.76 6.13
N GLN A 80 5.66 12.97 4.89
CA GLN A 80 4.49 13.78 4.58
C GLN A 80 3.23 13.25 5.29
N ILE A 81 2.99 11.94 5.26
CA ILE A 81 1.85 11.30 5.94
C ILE A 81 1.99 11.45 7.47
N ALA A 82 3.17 11.19 8.03
CA ALA A 82 3.40 11.31 9.46
C ALA A 82 3.18 12.74 9.96
N THR A 83 3.70 13.74 9.24
CA THR A 83 3.49 15.16 9.56
C THR A 83 2.02 15.55 9.46
N PHE A 84 1.34 15.14 8.39
CA PHE A 84 -0.08 15.41 8.22
C PHE A 84 -0.92 14.79 9.36
N LEU A 85 -0.70 13.51 9.67
CA LEU A 85 -1.39 12.82 10.75
C LEU A 85 -1.11 13.46 12.09
N HIS A 86 0.14 13.80 12.39
CA HIS A 86 0.52 14.50 13.62
C HIS A 86 -0.25 15.82 13.79
N CYS A 87 -0.24 16.68 12.76
CA CYS A 87 -0.97 17.95 12.79
C CYS A 87 -2.48 17.74 12.91
N LEU A 88 -3.03 16.75 12.19
CA LEU A 88 -4.46 16.45 12.21
C LEU A 88 -4.90 15.97 13.60
N VAL A 89 -4.23 14.97 14.17
CA VAL A 89 -4.64 14.34 15.43
C VAL A 89 -4.37 15.22 16.65
N ILE A 90 -3.43 16.16 16.60
CA ILE A 90 -3.19 17.08 17.72
C ILE A 90 -4.19 18.24 17.72
N ASN A 91 -4.52 18.78 16.55
CA ASN A 91 -5.33 19.99 16.46
C ASN A 91 -6.83 19.72 16.24
N TYR A 92 -7.21 18.53 15.76
CA TYR A 92 -8.59 18.25 15.36
C TYR A 92 -9.07 16.87 15.83
N ARG A 93 -10.39 16.78 16.01
CA ARG A 93 -11.18 15.55 15.93
C ARG A 93 -12.01 15.60 14.65
N TRP A 94 -12.54 14.45 14.22
CA TRP A 94 -13.39 14.41 13.04
C TRP A 94 -14.54 13.43 13.21
N GLU A 95 -15.63 13.75 12.53
CA GLU A 95 -16.82 12.90 12.41
C GLU A 95 -17.07 12.62 10.93
N VAL A 96 -17.46 11.39 10.61
CA VAL A 96 -17.85 11.02 9.24
C VAL A 96 -19.24 11.59 8.98
N VAL A 97 -19.36 12.49 8.00
CA VAL A 97 -20.63 13.13 7.63
C VAL A 97 -21.31 12.34 6.53
N ASN A 98 -20.53 11.95 5.54
CA ASN A 98 -20.96 11.08 4.46
C ASN A 98 -19.78 10.18 4.14
N GLY A 99 -20.02 8.88 4.12
CA GLY A 99 -19.00 7.92 3.70
C GLY A 99 -18.59 8.14 2.25
N GLY A 100 -17.78 7.23 1.73
CA GLY A 100 -17.41 7.24 0.33
C GLY A 100 -17.35 5.81 -0.19
N ASP A 101 -17.94 5.57 -1.35
CA ASP A 101 -17.75 4.34 -2.08
C ASP A 101 -16.34 4.32 -2.65
N MET A 102 -15.53 3.39 -2.16
CA MET A 102 -14.17 3.22 -2.63
C MET A 102 -14.18 2.43 -3.94
N VAL A 103 -13.54 2.99 -4.97
CA VAL A 103 -13.38 2.34 -6.28
C VAL A 103 -11.89 2.20 -6.59
N LEU A 104 -11.49 0.99 -7.00
CA LEU A 104 -10.14 0.69 -7.47
C LEU A 104 -10.15 0.56 -8.99
N SER A 105 -9.84 1.65 -9.72
CA SER A 105 -9.75 1.61 -11.19
C SER A 105 -8.96 2.79 -11.78
N PRO A 106 -7.68 2.63 -12.19
CA PRO A 106 -6.69 1.64 -11.72
C PRO A 106 -6.05 2.07 -10.38
N VAL A 107 -6.35 3.29 -9.91
CA VAL A 107 -5.93 3.85 -8.63
C VAL A 107 -7.12 3.81 -7.68
N LEU A 108 -6.85 3.65 -6.39
CA LEU A 108 -7.86 3.75 -5.35
C LEU A 108 -8.36 5.19 -5.28
N SER A 109 -9.66 5.36 -5.40
CA SER A 109 -10.31 6.66 -5.33
C SER A 109 -11.64 6.57 -4.60
N PHE A 110 -12.12 7.72 -4.13
CA PHE A 110 -13.49 7.92 -3.68
C PHE A 110 -14.12 8.88 -4.69
N PRO A 111 -14.80 8.39 -5.76
CA PRO A 111 -15.31 9.24 -6.84
C PRO A 111 -16.27 10.33 -6.34
N ASN A 112 -17.05 10.01 -5.32
CA ASN A 112 -17.99 10.93 -4.67
C ASN A 112 -17.39 11.62 -3.44
N GLY A 113 -16.08 11.48 -3.20
CA GLY A 113 -15.39 11.94 -1.99
C GLY A 113 -15.66 11.07 -0.75
N PHE A 114 -14.92 11.36 0.31
CA PHE A 114 -15.15 10.86 1.66
C PHE A 114 -15.27 12.09 2.58
N HIS A 115 -16.47 12.37 3.07
CA HIS A 115 -16.76 13.65 3.71
C HIS A 115 -16.65 13.55 5.22
N VAL A 116 -15.76 14.37 5.77
CA VAL A 116 -15.54 14.49 7.22
C VAL A 116 -15.74 15.92 7.68
N LYS A 117 -16.29 16.08 8.89
CA LYS A 117 -16.35 17.36 9.59
C LYS A 117 -15.22 17.43 10.59
N LEU A 118 -14.37 18.44 10.46
CA LEU A 118 -13.28 18.69 11.42
C LEU A 118 -13.78 19.55 12.59
N ILE A 119 -13.43 19.14 13.80
CA ILE A 119 -13.76 19.83 15.05
C ILE A 119 -12.42 20.16 15.72
N LYS A 120 -12.14 21.46 15.90
CA LYS A 120 -10.89 21.89 16.53
C LYS A 120 -10.85 21.41 17.99
N LYS A 121 -9.73 20.85 18.41
CA LYS A 121 -9.48 20.50 19.81
C LYS A 121 -9.20 21.78 20.60
N THR A 122 -9.92 21.94 21.70
CA THR A 122 -9.71 22.98 22.69
C THR A 122 -8.48 22.70 23.52
#